data_AF-A0A838RVU9-F1
#
_entry.id   AF-A0A838RVU9-F1
#
_cell.length_a   1.000
_cell.length_b   1.000
_cell.length_c   1.000
_cell.angle_alpha   90.00
_cell.angle_beta   90.00
_cell.angle_gamma   90.00
#
_symmetry.space_group_name_H-M   'P 1'
#
loop_
_entity.id
_entity.type
_entity.pdbx_description
1 polymer ?
#
loop_
_entity_poly.entity_id
_entity_poly.type
_entity_poly.pdbx_seq_one_letter_code
_entity_poly.pdbx_strand_id
1 'polypeptide(L)'
;MKKIKRRDFMRNSAVAGLTLAASKSAMSQFPAVVIQSGVKALVIASANGNRFKHDGNVTSVQKAYTMMTQGADVLDAVIAGV
;
A
#
# COMPACT_ATOMS: atom_id res chain seq x y z
N MET A 1 -9.46 -35.73 -48.98
CA MET A 1 -10.02 -34.82 -47.95
C MET A 1 -11.27 -35.46 -47.36
N LYS A 2 -11.33 -35.73 -46.04
CA LYS A 2 -12.52 -36.30 -45.39
C LYS A 2 -13.62 -35.22 -45.31
N LYS A 3 -14.80 -35.49 -45.87
CA LYS A 3 -15.95 -34.58 -45.79
C LYS A 3 -16.49 -34.54 -44.35
N ILE A 4 -16.46 -33.37 -43.72
CA ILE A 4 -17.06 -33.15 -42.39
C ILE A 4 -18.58 -33.08 -42.54
N LYS A 5 -19.31 -33.87 -41.74
CA LYS A 5 -20.77 -33.82 -41.68
C LYS A 5 -21.21 -32.73 -40.70
N ARG A 6 -22.36 -32.08 -40.96
CA ARG A 6 -22.94 -31.02 -40.11
C ARG A 6 -23.05 -31.42 -38.63
N ARG A 7 -23.37 -32.69 -38.36
CA ARG A 7 -23.46 -33.25 -37.00
C ARG A 7 -22.11 -33.26 -36.27
N ASP A 8 -21.03 -33.57 -36.99
CA ASP A 8 -19.69 -33.62 -36.42
C ASP A 8 -19.21 -32.19 -36.12
N PHE A 9 -19.53 -31.23 -36.99
CA PHE A 9 -19.27 -29.81 -36.73
C PHE A 9 -20.01 -29.32 -35.48
N MET A 10 -21.30 -29.62 -35.35
CA MET A 10 -22.09 -29.20 -34.17
C MET A 10 -21.61 -29.85 -32.87
N ARG A 11 -21.21 -31.13 -32.90
CA ARG A 11 -20.64 -31.80 -31.72
C ARG A 11 -19.31 -31.18 -31.33
N ASN A 12 -18.44 -30.93 -32.29
CA ASN A 12 -17.13 -30.35 -32.03
C ASN A 12 -17.23 -28.91 -31.52
N SER A 13 -18.16 -28.11 -32.05
CA SER A 13 -18.39 -26.73 -31.56
C SER A 13 -19.00 -26.71 -30.15
N ALA A 14 -19.93 -27.63 -29.84
CA ALA A 14 -20.54 -27.70 -28.52
C ALA A 14 -19.52 -28.11 -27.45
N VAL A 15 -18.68 -29.11 -27.73
CA VAL A 15 -17.63 -29.56 -26.82
C VAL A 15 -16.58 -28.46 -26.61
N ALA A 16 -16.17 -27.75 -27.67
CA ALA A 16 -15.23 -26.64 -27.56
C ALA A 16 -15.79 -25.44 -26.76
N GLY A 17 -17.11 -25.18 -26.87
CA GLY A 17 -17.77 -24.13 -26.08
C GLY A 17 -17.82 -24.45 -24.58
N LEU A 18 -18.05 -25.72 -24.23
CA LEU A 18 -18.11 -26.18 -22.84
C LEU A 18 -16.74 -26.16 -22.15
N THR A 19 -15.66 -26.51 -22.86
CA THR A 19 -14.30 -26.46 -22.30
C THR A 19 -13.82 -25.02 -22.06
N LEU A 20 -14.21 -24.08 -22.91
CA LEU A 20 -13.90 -22.66 -22.73
C LEU A 20 -14.68 -22.03 -21.56
N ALA A 21 -15.93 -22.49 -21.33
CA ALA A 21 -16.75 -22.06 -20.20
C ALA A 21 -16.26 -22.65 -18.86
N ALA A 22 -15.79 -23.91 -18.86
CA ALA A 22 -15.27 -24.57 -17.66
C ALA A 22 -13.86 -24.10 -17.25
N SER A 23 -13.10 -23.48 -18.17
CA SER A 23 -11.75 -22.97 -17.91
C SER A 23 -11.71 -21.64 -17.16
N LYS A 24 -12.84 -20.96 -16.93
CA LYS A 24 -12.87 -19.74 -16.11
C LYS A 24 -13.11 -20.09 -14.64
N SER A 25 -12.13 -20.76 -14.04
CA SER A 25 -11.82 -20.46 -12.65
C SER A 25 -11.33 -19.02 -12.64
N ALA A 26 -12.28 -18.09 -12.51
CA ALA A 26 -12.00 -16.69 -12.31
C ALA A 26 -11.29 -16.59 -10.96
N MET A 27 -9.96 -16.67 -10.99
CA MET A 27 -9.14 -16.10 -9.95
C MET A 27 -9.70 -14.70 -9.72
N SER A 28 -10.29 -14.47 -8.55
CA SER A 28 -10.92 -13.21 -8.23
C SER A 28 -9.85 -12.12 -8.28
N GLN A 29 -9.74 -11.47 -9.44
CA GLN A 29 -8.82 -10.38 -9.67
C GLN A 29 -9.45 -9.15 -9.03
N PHE A 30 -9.31 -9.09 -7.70
CA PHE A 30 -9.64 -7.89 -6.96
C PHE A 30 -8.70 -6.76 -7.42
N PRO A 31 -9.19 -5.52 -7.54
CA PRO A 31 -8.33 -4.38 -7.81
C PRO A 31 -7.24 -4.29 -6.73
N ALA A 32 -5.98 -4.31 -7.14
CA ALA A 32 -4.87 -4.03 -6.22
C ALA A 32 -4.88 -2.53 -5.90
N VAL A 33 -5.46 -2.17 -4.75
CA VAL A 33 -5.39 -0.80 -4.24
C VAL A 33 -4.03 -0.60 -3.59
N VAL A 34 -3.11 0.03 -4.31
CA VAL A 34 -1.82 0.47 -3.76
C VAL A 34 -2.07 1.73 -2.95
N ILE A 35 -2.22 1.59 -1.64
CA ILE A 35 -2.27 2.72 -0.72
C ILE A 35 -0.84 3.23 -0.58
N GLN A 36 -0.60 4.51 -0.92
CA GLN A 36 0.69 5.12 -0.63
C GLN A 36 0.93 5.08 0.88
N SER A 37 2.03 4.46 1.31
CA SER A 37 2.39 4.46 2.71
C SER A 37 2.64 5.90 3.17
N GLY A 38 2.11 6.24 4.34
CA GLY A 38 2.40 7.54 4.96
C GLY A 38 3.91 7.73 5.12
N VAL A 39 4.37 8.96 4.96
CA VAL A 39 5.77 9.32 5.22
C VAL A 39 6.06 9.07 6.69
N LYS A 40 7.12 8.31 6.99
CA LYS A 40 7.56 8.09 8.37
C LYS A 40 8.21 9.37 8.90
N ALA A 41 7.79 9.82 10.08
CA ALA A 41 8.40 10.97 10.74
C ALA A 41 9.90 10.69 11.03
N LEU A 42 10.74 11.69 10.79
CA LEU A 42 12.18 11.66 11.09
C LEU A 42 12.61 13.02 11.61
N VAL A 43 13.31 13.03 12.74
CA VAL A 43 13.88 14.25 13.35
C VAL A 43 15.38 14.07 13.49
N ILE A 44 16.15 15.00 12.92
CA ILE A 44 17.60 15.06 13.03
C ILE A 44 17.96 16.36 13.75
N ALA A 45 18.72 16.24 14.83
CA ALA A 45 19.21 17.38 15.59
C ALA A 45 20.70 17.23 15.86
N SER A 46 21.34 18.32 16.26
CA SER A 46 22.71 18.27 16.80
C SER A 46 22.76 17.41 18.07
N ALA A 47 23.95 17.00 18.49
CA ALA A 47 24.18 16.09 19.61
C ALA A 47 23.55 16.56 20.95
N ASN A 48 23.22 17.84 21.07
CA ASN A 48 22.54 18.41 22.24
C ASN A 48 21.01 18.28 22.21
N GLY A 49 20.40 17.96 21.06
CA GLY A 49 18.95 17.86 20.90
C GLY A 49 18.32 16.64 21.59
N ASN A 50 19.12 15.63 21.91
CA ASN A 50 18.70 14.47 22.71
C ASN A 50 19.12 14.58 24.19
N ARG A 51 19.39 15.79 24.67
CA ARG A 51 19.69 16.07 26.08
C ARG A 51 18.58 16.93 26.65
N PHE A 52 18.25 16.71 27.91
CA PHE A 52 17.37 17.63 28.63
C PHE A 52 18.11 18.95 28.85
N LYS A 53 17.46 20.06 28.52
CA LYS A 53 17.88 21.42 28.87
C LYS A 53 16.70 22.06 29.60
N HIS A 54 16.98 22.92 30.58
CA HIS A 54 15.99 23.70 31.34
C HIS A 54 14.83 22.85 31.92
N ASP A 55 15.12 22.06 32.95
CA ASP A 55 14.14 21.42 33.87
C ASP A 55 12.99 20.64 33.20
N GLY A 56 13.11 20.33 31.91
CA GLY A 56 12.12 19.66 31.11
C GLY A 56 12.24 18.14 31.20
N ASN A 57 11.10 17.46 31.13
CA ASN A 57 11.01 15.99 31.16
C ASN A 57 11.08 15.34 29.76
N VAL A 58 11.24 16.14 28.70
CA VAL A 58 11.29 15.66 27.31
C VAL A 58 12.45 16.31 26.56
N THR A 59 13.09 15.58 25.65
CA THR A 59 14.13 16.14 24.78
C THR A 59 13.52 16.88 23.58
N SER A 60 14.31 17.75 22.96
CA SER A 60 13.92 18.46 21.72
C SER A 60 13.46 17.49 20.63
N VAL A 61 14.27 16.44 20.39
CA VAL A 61 13.97 15.40 19.41
C VAL A 61 12.68 14.66 19.75
N GLN A 62 12.48 14.31 21.03
CA GLN A 62 11.27 13.63 21.49
C GLN A 62 10.04 14.51 21.27
N LYS A 63 10.09 15.79 21.67
CA LYS A 63 8.97 16.72 21.55
C LYS A 63 8.54 16.92 20.09
N ALA A 64 9.50 17.19 19.21
CA ALA A 64 9.23 17.38 17.78
C ALA A 64 8.70 16.09 17.13
N TYR A 65 9.32 14.94 17.41
CA TYR A 65 8.88 13.65 16.86
C TYR A 65 7.45 13.31 17.30
N THR A 66 7.13 13.48 18.59
CA THR A 66 5.78 13.26 19.10
C THR A 66 4.76 14.15 18.38
N MET A 67 5.04 15.44 18.23
CA MET A 67 4.14 16.36 17.54
C MET A 67 3.93 15.98 16.07
N MET A 68 4.99 15.65 15.34
CA MET A 68 4.89 15.17 13.95
C MET A 68 4.05 13.89 13.86
N THR A 69 4.23 12.93 14.76
CA THR A 69 3.42 11.69 14.77
C THR A 69 1.96 11.90 15.15
N GLN A 70 1.63 13.02 15.83
CA GLN A 70 0.26 13.42 16.16
C GLN A 70 -0.41 14.22 15.03
N GLY A 71 0.29 14.48 13.93
CA GLY A 71 -0.24 15.21 12.78
C GLY A 71 -0.12 16.74 12.90
N ALA A 72 0.70 17.24 13.82
CA ALA A 72 1.03 18.66 13.85
C ALA A 72 1.87 19.06 12.63
N ASP A 73 1.84 20.35 12.31
CA ASP A 73 2.72 20.92 11.29
C ASP A 73 4.20 20.73 11.66
N VAL A 74 5.04 20.51 10.65
CA VAL A 74 6.47 20.24 10.84
C VAL A 74 7.20 21.45 11.42
N LEU A 75 6.82 22.67 11.02
CA LEU A 75 7.45 23.89 11.52
C LEU A 75 7.08 24.11 12.99
N ASP A 76 5.81 23.92 13.34
CA ASP A 76 5.34 24.01 14.73
C ASP A 76 6.04 22.98 15.63
N ALA A 77 6.23 21.75 15.13
CA ALA A 77 6.93 20.70 15.85
C ALA A 77 8.41 21.05 16.11
N VAL A 78 9.10 21.67 15.14
CA VAL A 78 10.50 22.10 15.30
C VAL A 78 10.60 23.26 16.28
N ILE A 79 9.71 24.26 16.17
CA ILE A 79 9.68 25.41 17.07
C ILE A 79 9.43 24.97 18.51
N ALA A 80 8.50 24.04 18.74
CA ALA A 80 8.20 23.53 20.07
C ALA A 80 9.33 22.68 20.69
N GLY A 81 10.26 22.18 19.87
CA GLY A 81 11.37 21.36 20.33
C GLY A 81 12.63 22.13 20.71
N VAL A 82 12.86 23.34 20.19
CA VAL A 82 14.10 24.13 20.42
C VAL A 82 14.02 24.91 21.73
#